data_AF-A0A2H0RH52-F1
#
_entry.id   AF-A0A2H0RH52-F1
#
_cell.length_a   1.000
_cell.length_b   1.000
_cell.length_c   1.000
_cell.angle_alpha   90.00
_cell.angle_beta   90.00
_cell.angle_gamma   90.00
#
_symmetry.space_group_name_H-M   'P 1'
#
loop_
_entity.id
_entity.type
_entity.pdbx_description
1 polymer ?
#
loop_
_entity_poly.entity_id
_entity_poly.type
_entity_poly.pdbx_seq_one_letter_code
_entity_poly.pdbx_strand_id
1 'polypeptide(L)'
;MSLNLKAKLISFLMLALVLALPMVSSAANIDSAYFLGITTAIASVVDALIPILIGILVIVFAWGIVKYILGTADSKDSAKRIMIWGVIGITLVVSIWGVVNLLQNVFGITDTSVDIPTVPRPQLISDAVAR
;
A
#
# COMPACT_ATOMS: atom_id res chain seq x y z
N MET A 1 20.32 -46.76 36.13
CA MET A 1 20.97 -45.91 35.11
C MET A 1 20.91 -44.46 35.58
N SER A 2 21.90 -44.00 36.35
CA SER A 2 21.95 -42.63 36.86
C SER A 2 22.35 -41.69 35.73
N LEU A 3 21.36 -41.11 35.05
CA LEU A 3 21.63 -40.07 34.05
C LEU A 3 22.39 -38.92 34.69
N ASN A 4 23.50 -38.52 34.06
CA ASN A 4 24.30 -37.37 34.47
C ASN A 4 23.40 -36.12 34.55
N LEU A 5 23.48 -35.37 35.64
CA LEU A 5 22.62 -34.21 35.91
C LEU A 5 22.59 -33.21 34.73
N LYS A 6 23.73 -33.04 34.06
CA LYS A 6 23.88 -32.21 32.85
C LYS A 6 23.05 -32.73 31.67
N ALA A 7 22.97 -34.05 31.48
CA ALA A 7 22.19 -34.66 30.40
C ALA A 7 20.68 -34.48 30.61
N LYS A 8 20.22 -34.53 31.86
CA LYS A 8 18.80 -34.29 32.19
C LYS A 8 18.42 -32.82 32.01
N LEU A 9 19.32 -31.89 32.33
CA LEU A 9 19.15 -30.46 32.08
C LEU A 9 19.08 -30.15 30.57
N ILE A 10 19.96 -30.76 29.77
CA ILE A 10 19.95 -30.60 28.30
C ILE A 10 18.65 -31.14 27.71
N SER A 11 18.19 -32.32 28.17
CA SER A 11 16.93 -32.92 27.73
C SER A 11 15.71 -32.03 28.04
N PHE A 12 15.69 -31.40 29.22
CA PHE A 12 14.62 -30.48 29.61
C PHE A 12 14.62 -29.19 28.78
N LEU A 13 15.80 -28.62 28.49
CA LEU A 13 15.95 -27.44 27.64
C LEU A 13 15.44 -27.68 26.21
N MET A 14 15.76 -28.85 25.65
CA MET A 14 15.32 -29.23 24.31
C MET A 14 13.80 -29.40 24.23
N LEU A 15 13.19 -29.98 25.27
CA LEU A 15 11.72 -30.12 25.34
C LEU A 15 11.02 -28.76 25.45
N ALA A 16 11.58 -27.84 26.24
CA ALA A 16 11.07 -26.48 26.37
C ALA A 16 11.16 -25.70 25.04
N LEU A 17 12.24 -25.89 24.27
CA LEU A 17 12.41 -25.27 22.97
C LEU A 17 11.40 -25.80 21.93
N VAL A 18 11.14 -27.11 21.93
CA VAL A 18 10.14 -27.73 21.03
C VAL A 18 8.72 -27.25 21.38
N LEU A 19 8.40 -27.08 22.65
CA LEU A 19 7.11 -26.54 23.09
C LEU A 19 6.93 -25.04 22.80
N ALA A 20 8.02 -24.30 22.56
CA ALA A 20 7.99 -22.90 22.19
C ALA A 20 7.79 -22.67 20.68
N LEU A 21 7.97 -23.70 19.83
CA LEU A 21 7.79 -23.59 18.36
C LEU A 21 6.38 -23.13 17.95
N PRO A 22 5.26 -23.61 18.56
CA PRO A 22 3.92 -23.15 18.22
C PRO A 22 3.67 -21.69 18.59
N MET A 23 4.40 -21.13 19.57
CA MET A 23 4.28 -19.71 19.95
C MET A 23 4.90 -18.78 18.90
N VAL A 24 5.86 -19.27 18.11
CA VAL A 24 6.41 -18.54 16.95
C VAL A 24 5.47 -18.68 15.74
N SER A 25 4.82 -19.84 15.59
CA SER A 25 3.79 -20.04 14.56
C SER A 25 2.55 -19.17 14.77
N SER A 26 2.21 -18.79 16.01
CA SER A 26 1.04 -17.96 16.29
C SER A 26 1.28 -16.46 16.05
N ALA A 27 2.54 -15.99 16.10
CA ALA A 27 2.92 -14.63 15.68
C ALA A 27 3.02 -14.46 14.16
N ALA A 28 3.07 -15.56 13.40
CA ALA A 28 3.13 -15.56 11.94
C ALA A 28 1.75 -15.47 11.25
N ASN A 29 0.65 -15.40 12.03
CA ASN A 29 -0.67 -15.16 11.46
C ASN A 29 -0.81 -13.69 11.05
N ILE A 30 -0.23 -13.34 9.91
CA ILE A 30 -0.65 -12.15 9.16
C ILE A 30 -2.05 -12.48 8.65
N ASP A 31 -3.06 -12.13 9.45
CA ASP A 31 -4.43 -12.16 8.97
C ASP A 31 -4.47 -11.31 7.68
N SER A 32 -5.08 -11.84 6.63
CA SER A 32 -5.21 -11.12 5.35
C SER A 32 -5.91 -9.76 5.56
N ALA A 33 -6.67 -9.63 6.65
CA ALA A 33 -7.24 -8.39 7.15
C ALA A 33 -6.19 -7.32 7.53
N TYR A 34 -5.08 -7.68 8.20
CA TYR A 34 -4.04 -6.71 8.55
C TYR A 34 -3.27 -6.23 7.32
N PHE A 35 -2.97 -7.14 6.39
CA PHE A 35 -2.34 -6.79 5.12
C PHE A 35 -3.24 -5.85 4.30
N LEU A 36 -4.52 -6.19 4.16
CA LEU A 36 -5.50 -5.35 3.46
C LEU A 36 -5.67 -3.99 4.15
N GLY A 37 -5.66 -3.95 5.49
CA GLY A 37 -5.73 -2.71 6.25
C GLY A 37 -4.56 -1.76 5.95
N ILE A 38 -3.34 -2.27 5.92
CA ILE A 38 -2.15 -1.47 5.59
C ILE A 38 -2.17 -1.05 4.11
N THR A 39 -2.50 -1.95 3.19
CA THR A 39 -2.59 -1.62 1.76
C THR A 39 -3.64 -0.56 1.47
N THR A 40 -4.82 -0.66 2.10
CA THR A 40 -5.89 0.34 1.96
C THR A 40 -5.49 1.68 2.58
N ALA A 41 -4.82 1.66 3.74
CA ALA A 41 -4.31 2.88 4.36
C ALA A 41 -3.30 3.59 3.44
N ILE A 42 -2.34 2.85 2.87
CA ILE A 42 -1.36 3.41 1.94
C ILE A 42 -2.04 3.94 0.68
N ALA A 43 -2.97 3.17 0.09
CA ALA A 43 -3.71 3.58 -1.11
C ALA A 43 -4.47 4.89 -0.87
N SER A 44 -5.18 5.02 0.26
CA SER A 44 -5.92 6.24 0.60
C SER A 44 -5.02 7.48 0.73
N VAL A 45 -3.81 7.31 1.27
CA VAL A 45 -2.83 8.41 1.37
C VAL A 45 -2.33 8.81 -0.02
N VAL A 46 -1.99 7.83 -0.86
CA VAL A 46 -1.52 8.10 -2.23
C VAL A 46 -2.61 8.77 -3.06
N ASP A 47 -3.84 8.27 -3.00
CA ASP A 47 -4.99 8.84 -3.72
C ASP A 47 -5.28 10.28 -3.30
N ALA A 48 -5.05 10.64 -2.03
CA ALA A 48 -5.16 12.01 -1.56
C ALA A 48 -3.98 12.90 -2.00
N LEU A 49 -2.76 12.34 -2.14
CA LEU A 49 -1.57 13.09 -2.53
C LEU A 49 -1.56 13.47 -4.01
N ILE A 50 -2.04 12.59 -4.89
CA ILE A 50 -2.02 12.82 -6.34
C ILE A 50 -2.71 14.14 -6.76
N PRO A 51 -3.96 14.45 -6.35
CA PRO A 51 -4.60 15.69 -6.75
C PRO A 51 -3.88 16.92 -6.18
N ILE A 52 -3.26 16.81 -5.01
CA ILE A 52 -2.44 17.88 -4.42
C ILE A 52 -1.20 18.16 -5.28
N LEU A 53 -0.50 17.10 -5.71
CA LEU A 53 0.68 17.22 -6.59
C LEU A 53 0.32 17.85 -7.93
N ILE A 54 -0.80 17.44 -8.54
CA ILE A 54 -1.29 18.05 -9.79
C ILE A 54 -1.61 19.54 -9.55
N GLY A 55 -2.29 19.88 -8.45
CA GLY A 55 -2.58 21.26 -8.09
C GLY A 55 -1.32 22.12 -7.98
N ILE A 56 -0.29 21.64 -7.29
CA ILE A 56 1.00 22.33 -7.16
C ILE A 56 1.68 22.49 -8.52
N LEU A 57 1.71 21.44 -9.34
CA LEU A 57 2.32 21.47 -10.66
C LEU A 57 1.64 22.48 -11.59
N VAL A 58 0.31 22.55 -11.57
CA VAL A 58 -0.46 23.55 -12.32
C VAL A 58 -0.12 24.96 -11.85
N ILE A 59 0.00 25.19 -10.54
CA ILE A 59 0.40 26.49 -9.99
C ILE A 59 1.81 26.87 -10.46
N VAL A 60 2.78 25.95 -10.40
CA VAL A 60 4.15 26.18 -10.86
C VAL A 60 4.19 26.47 -12.36
N PHE A 61 3.41 25.74 -13.15
CA PHE A 61 3.28 25.96 -14.59
C PHE A 61 2.69 27.34 -14.89
N ALA A 62 1.60 27.72 -14.22
CA ALA A 62 0.97 29.03 -14.34
C ALA A 62 1.93 30.16 -13.94
N TRP A 63 2.71 29.97 -12.87
CA TRP A 63 3.75 30.91 -12.45
C TRP A 63 4.84 31.08 -13.52
N GLY A 64 5.23 29.99 -14.18
CA GLY A 64 6.13 30.02 -15.33
C GLY A 64 5.60 30.88 -16.47
N ILE A 65 4.30 30.78 -16.78
CA ILE A 65 3.64 31.59 -17.82
C ILE A 65 3.66 33.07 -17.44
N VAL A 66 3.24 33.42 -16.22
CA VAL A 66 3.22 34.81 -15.74
C VAL A 66 4.62 35.43 -15.85
N LYS A 67 5.64 34.68 -15.43
CA LYS A 67 7.05 35.11 -15.52
C LYS A 67 7.55 35.25 -16.96
N TYR A 68 7.05 34.42 -17.87
CA TYR A 68 7.42 34.47 -19.28
C TYR A 68 6.82 35.69 -20.00
N ILE A 69 5.57 36.02 -19.69
CA ILE A 69 4.85 37.15 -20.28
C ILE A 69 5.39 38.48 -19.74
N LEU A 70 5.57 38.58 -18.42
CA LEU A 70 6.01 39.82 -17.76
C LEU A 70 7.53 40.02 -17.77
N GLY A 71 8.30 38.99 -18.14
CA GLY A 71 9.76 39.00 -18.10
C GLY A 71 10.44 39.74 -19.25
N THR A 72 11.59 40.36 -18.98
CA THR A 72 12.54 40.88 -19.98
C THR A 72 13.25 39.75 -20.73
N ALA A 73 13.92 40.04 -21.85
CA ALA A 73 14.53 39.05 -22.75
C ALA A 73 15.37 37.97 -22.02
N ASP A 74 16.24 38.36 -21.09
CA ASP A 74 17.09 37.41 -20.34
C ASP A 74 16.29 36.52 -19.36
N SER A 75 15.20 37.05 -18.81
CA SER A 75 14.36 36.31 -17.86
C SER A 75 13.41 35.32 -18.52
N LYS A 76 13.15 35.48 -19.84
CA LYS A 76 12.27 34.60 -20.62
C LYS A 76 12.82 33.19 -20.76
N ASP A 77 14.13 33.01 -20.87
CA ASP A 77 14.75 31.68 -20.94
C ASP A 77 14.59 30.91 -19.63
N SER A 78 14.74 31.60 -18.50
CA SER A 78 14.49 31.02 -17.18
C SER A 78 13.01 30.68 -16.98
N ALA A 79 12.10 31.54 -17.44
CA ALA A 79 10.66 31.28 -17.37
C ALA A 79 10.24 30.09 -18.25
N LYS A 80 10.80 29.97 -19.46
CA LYS A 80 10.61 28.79 -20.34
C LYS A 80 11.02 27.50 -19.66
N ARG A 81 12.16 27.49 -18.95
CA ARG A 81 12.58 26.31 -18.17
C ARG A 81 11.53 25.93 -17.12
N ILE A 82 11.01 26.89 -16.36
CA ILE A 82 9.97 26.62 -15.34
C ILE A 82 8.72 26.01 -15.98
N MET A 83 8.27 26.54 -17.13
CA MET A 83 7.13 25.97 -17.86
C MET A 83 7.40 24.53 -18.30
N ILE A 84 8.58 24.26 -18.88
CA ILE A 84 8.95 22.91 -19.32
C ILE A 84 8.97 21.93 -18.14
N TRP A 85 9.57 22.31 -17.01
CA TRP A 85 9.57 21.47 -15.81
C TRP A 85 8.15 21.21 -15.28
N GLY A 86 7.28 22.22 -15.33
CA GLY A 86 5.85 22.06 -14.99
C GLY A 86 5.15 21.06 -15.91
N VAL A 87 5.31 21.19 -17.23
CA VAL A 87 4.70 20.28 -18.22
C VAL A 87 5.22 18.85 -18.06
N ILE A 88 6.52 18.67 -17.85
CA ILE A 88 7.11 17.35 -17.61
C ILE A 88 6.49 16.73 -16.35
N GLY A 89 6.39 17.49 -15.27
CA GLY A 89 5.77 17.01 -14.03
C GLY A 89 4.32 16.59 -14.22
N ILE A 90 3.50 17.41 -14.89
CA ILE A 90 2.08 17.10 -15.17
C ILE A 90 2.00 15.84 -16.04
N THR A 91 2.83 15.75 -17.08
CA THR A 91 2.85 14.60 -18.00
C THR A 91 3.20 13.31 -17.28
N LEU A 92 4.13 13.33 -16.32
CA LEU A 92 4.49 12.14 -15.55
C LEU A 92 3.32 11.63 -14.70
N VAL A 93 2.63 12.53 -13.97
CA VAL A 93 1.50 12.14 -13.13
C VAL A 93 0.35 11.57 -13.97
N VAL A 94 0.02 12.22 -15.10
CA VAL A 94 -1.02 11.74 -16.02
C VAL A 94 -0.61 10.43 -16.70
N SER A 95 0.66 10.26 -17.05
CA SER A 95 1.18 9.04 -17.69
C SER A 95 1.03 7.82 -16.79
N ILE A 96 1.34 7.94 -15.49
CA ILE A 96 1.18 6.84 -14.53
C ILE A 96 -0.29 6.39 -14.47
N TRP A 97 -1.24 7.33 -14.34
CA TRP A 97 -2.67 7.01 -14.34
C TRP A 97 -3.17 6.49 -15.69
N GLY A 98 -2.65 7.01 -16.80
CA GLY A 98 -2.97 6.53 -18.14
C GLY A 98 -2.58 5.08 -18.34
N VAL A 99 -1.38 4.69 -17.89
CA VAL A 99 -0.92 3.29 -17.93
C VAL A 99 -1.75 2.43 -16.98
N VAL A 100 -2.02 2.88 -15.76
CA VAL A 100 -2.86 2.15 -14.80
C VAL A 100 -4.26 1.87 -15.39
N ASN A 101 -4.90 2.86 -16.00
CA ASN A 101 -6.20 2.69 -16.67
C ASN A 101 -6.10 1.77 -17.89
N LEU A 102 -5.04 1.87 -18.68
CA LEU A 102 -4.82 0.98 -19.81
C LEU A 102 -4.71 -0.48 -19.35
N LEU A 103 -3.93 -0.74 -18.29
CA LEU A 103 -3.78 -2.09 -17.74
C LEU A 103 -5.11 -2.61 -17.19
N GLN A 104 -5.87 -1.80 -16.46
CA GLN A 104 -7.21 -2.18 -15.98
C GLN A 104 -8.12 -2.59 -17.13
N ASN A 105 -8.15 -1.81 -18.22
CA ASN A 105 -8.96 -2.10 -19.39
C ASN A 105 -8.51 -3.38 -20.12
N VAL A 106 -7.20 -3.60 -20.26
CA VAL A 106 -6.65 -4.78 -20.93
C VAL A 106 -6.93 -6.07 -20.13
N PHE A 107 -6.85 -6.00 -18.80
CA PHE A 107 -7.09 -7.16 -17.93
C PHE A 107 -8.56 -7.29 -17.49
N GLY A 108 -9.45 -6.40 -17.93
CA GLY A 108 -10.87 -6.44 -17.58
C GLY A 108 -11.17 -6.20 -16.10
N ILE A 109 -10.26 -5.53 -15.38
CA ILE A 109 -10.40 -5.22 -13.96
C ILE A 109 -11.41 -4.08 -13.83
N THR A 110 -12.65 -4.43 -13.49
CA THR A 110 -13.78 -3.49 -13.40
C THR A 110 -14.20 -3.20 -11.97
N ASP A 111 -13.91 -4.11 -11.04
CA ASP A 111 -14.20 -3.96 -9.61
C ASP A 111 -12.91 -4.01 -8.80
N THR A 112 -12.67 -2.97 -7.98
CA THR A 112 -11.60 -2.94 -6.98
C THR A 112 -12.04 -3.55 -5.65
N SER A 113 -13.26 -4.08 -5.56
CA SER A 113 -13.74 -4.79 -4.37
C SER A 113 -13.10 -6.18 -4.29
N VAL A 114 -12.26 -6.38 -3.28
CA VAL A 114 -11.72 -7.69 -2.92
C VAL A 114 -12.84 -8.53 -2.30
N ASP A 115 -13.49 -9.36 -3.11
CA ASP A 115 -14.54 -10.26 -2.65
C ASP A 115 -13.88 -11.47 -1.96
N ILE A 116 -13.88 -11.48 -0.63
CA ILE A 116 -13.28 -12.57 0.16
C ILE A 116 -14.34 -13.67 0.30
N PRO A 117 -14.03 -14.95 -0.05
CA PRO A 117 -14.95 -16.06 0.17
C PRO A 117 -15.29 -16.16 1.66
N THR A 118 -16.51 -15.79 2.02
CA THR A 118 -17.02 -15.98 3.38
C THR A 118 -17.40 -17.44 3.54
N VAL A 119 -16.87 -18.10 4.57
CA VAL A 119 -17.27 -19.46 4.92
C VAL A 119 -18.72 -19.44 5.43
N PRO A 120 -19.64 -20.22 4.84
CA PRO A 120 -20.99 -20.37 5.37
C PRO A 120 -20.97 -20.89 6.80
N ARG A 121 -21.49 -20.08 7.74
CA ARG A 121 -21.69 -20.50 9.13
C ARG A 121 -22.79 -21.56 9.22
N PRO A 122 -22.53 -22.74 9.83
CA PRO A 122 -23.57 -23.75 10.04
C PRO A 122 -24.69 -23.19 10.92
N GLN A 123 -25.94 -23.21 10.41
CA GLN A 123 -27.13 -22.72 11.12
C GLN A 123 -27.49 -23.59 12.35
N LEU A 124 -26.84 -24.74 12.52
CA LEU A 124 -27.17 -25.72 13.56
C LEU A 124 -26.96 -25.21 15.00
N ILE A 125 -26.15 -24.15 15.19
CA ILE A 125 -25.87 -23.59 16.51
C ILE A 125 -26.83 -22.44 16.86
N SER A 126 -27.38 -21.71 15.87
CA SER A 126 -28.36 -20.64 16.16
C SER A 126 -29.67 -21.20 16.71
N ASP A 127 -30.07 -22.36 16.19
CA ASP A 127 -31.36 -22.98 16.50
C ASP A 127 -31.34 -23.69 17.87
N ALA A 128 -30.14 -24.05 18.36
CA ALA A 128 -29.95 -24.70 19.66
C ALA A 128 -29.89 -23.72 20.84
N VAL A 129 -29.49 -22.46 20.59
CA VAL A 129 -29.41 -21.40 21.62
C VAL A 129 -30.76 -20.67 21.78
N ALA A 130 -31.63 -20.74 20.77
CA ALA A 130 -32.94 -20.10 20.78
C ALA A 130 -34.05 -20.93 21.44
N ARG A 131 -33.73 -22.10 22.03
CA ARG A 131 -34.67 -22.99 22.71
C ARG A 131 -34.34 -23.16 24.18
#